data_AF-A0A085TXQ4-F1
#
_entry.id   AF-A0A085TXQ4-F1
#
_cell.length_a   1.000
_cell.length_b   1.000
_cell.length_c   1.000
_cell.angle_alpha   90.00
_cell.angle_beta   90.00
_cell.angle_gamma   90.00
#
_symmetry.space_group_name_H-M   'P 1'
#
loop_
_entity.id
_entity.type
_entity.pdbx_description
1 polymer ?
#
loop_
_entity_poly.entity_id
_entity_poly.type
_entity_poly.pdbx_seq_one_letter_code
_entity_poly.pdbx_strand_id
1 'polypeptide(L)'
;MSQPIPNTLPIGGTPQPIHPGALHAHWKKMARKKGFELIARVTDRYHLALRCKCCGELSSTKLFVLMNARPLCPHCLARRRQSRARRAHLRFLRRDPSDTRYGVYKAPCGHELRRQFGFVERIARGEVSHRCETCQHAREQEEAIARGWQLIGPDPEGNHNYRLYRHKEGCGIVTRIARVNMKTGRFDCPQCGECWSAEPSAIYLMRITLAPDKHVVKLGFSRDPESRLLHQLHRVPDLPRQLIKSVPIRSGRQAQRLEKKLHAWLATRFPEGRVPPEEFAHLLKVKSEIYRPELEQPISQKLDRLMRKERRAASRSRTKHRARQVRLRKVRR
;
A
#
# COMPACT_ATOMS: atom_id res chain seq x y z
N MET A 1 18.60 71.69 -11.62
CA MET A 1 18.49 70.68 -12.70
C MET A 1 17.42 69.67 -12.27
N SER A 2 16.18 69.84 -12.76
CA SER A 2 15.07 68.94 -12.42
C SER A 2 15.27 67.63 -13.19
N GLN A 3 15.52 66.54 -12.47
CA GLN A 3 15.57 65.21 -13.09
C GLN A 3 14.23 64.96 -13.80
N PRO A 4 14.24 64.48 -15.07
CA PRO A 4 13.01 64.14 -15.77
C PRO A 4 12.25 63.10 -14.94
N ILE A 5 10.96 63.35 -14.71
CA ILE A 5 10.10 62.42 -13.99
C ILE A 5 10.18 61.09 -14.75
N PRO A 6 10.59 59.99 -14.11
CA PRO A 6 10.76 58.72 -14.81
C PRO A 6 9.41 58.28 -15.38
N ASN A 7 9.32 58.18 -16.72
CA ASN A 7 8.11 57.74 -17.43
C ASN A 7 7.79 56.25 -17.19
N THR A 8 8.66 55.53 -16.49
CA THR A 8 8.50 54.12 -16.15
C THR A 8 8.83 53.86 -14.69
N LEU A 9 8.11 52.92 -14.08
CA LEU A 9 8.32 52.43 -12.73
C LEU A 9 8.74 50.95 -12.77
N PRO A 10 9.89 50.55 -12.21
CA PRO A 10 10.29 49.15 -12.18
C PRO A 10 9.41 48.35 -11.20
N ILE A 11 8.72 47.33 -11.71
CA ILE A 11 7.90 46.41 -10.91
C ILE A 11 8.36 44.98 -11.21
N GLY A 12 8.91 44.30 -10.20
CA GLY A 12 9.39 42.93 -10.36
C GLY A 12 10.53 42.76 -11.37
N GLY A 13 11.36 43.80 -11.55
CA GLY A 13 12.46 43.81 -12.53
C GLY A 13 12.06 44.24 -13.94
N THR A 14 10.78 44.53 -14.19
CA THR A 14 10.29 44.99 -15.49
C THR A 14 9.86 46.46 -15.42
N PRO A 15 10.32 47.33 -16.33
CA PRO A 15 9.85 48.71 -16.39
C PRO A 15 8.37 48.74 -16.84
N GLN A 16 7.52 49.38 -16.05
CA GLN A 16 6.11 49.58 -16.35
C GLN A 16 5.86 51.05 -16.67
N PRO A 17 5.20 51.42 -17.78
CA PRO A 17 4.94 52.82 -18.10
C PRO A 17 4.01 53.43 -17.05
N ILE A 18 4.32 54.63 -16.57
CA ILE A 18 3.46 55.38 -15.67
C ILE A 18 2.32 55.98 -16.49
N HIS A 19 1.09 55.68 -16.12
CA HIS A 19 -0.09 56.23 -16.77
C HIS A 19 -0.47 57.56 -16.11
N PRO A 20 -0.70 58.64 -16.88
CA PRO A 20 -1.06 59.95 -16.32
C PRO A 20 -2.42 59.94 -15.62
N GLY A 21 -2.62 60.87 -14.68
CA GLY A 21 -3.90 61.11 -14.02
C GLY A 21 -3.87 61.03 -12.50
N ALA A 22 -4.95 61.50 -11.87
CA ALA A 22 -5.00 61.71 -10.44
C ALA A 22 -5.00 60.39 -9.62
N LEU A 23 -4.25 60.38 -8.52
CA LEU A 23 -4.36 59.34 -7.50
C LEU A 23 -5.38 59.77 -6.45
N HIS A 24 -6.64 59.36 -6.60
CA HIS A 24 -7.73 59.81 -5.75
C HIS A 24 -7.51 59.44 -4.27
N ALA A 25 -7.90 60.35 -3.38
CA ALA A 25 -7.70 60.19 -1.93
C ALA A 25 -8.33 58.90 -1.37
N HIS A 26 -9.51 58.53 -1.87
CA HIS A 26 -10.19 57.31 -1.43
C HIS A 26 -9.43 56.03 -1.84
N TRP A 27 -8.71 56.02 -2.98
CA TRP A 27 -7.82 54.91 -3.36
C TRP A 27 -6.62 54.80 -2.42
N LYS A 28 -5.99 55.94 -2.09
CA LYS A 28 -4.87 55.99 -1.13
C LYS A 28 -5.31 55.46 0.24
N LYS A 29 -6.49 55.87 0.72
CA LYS A 29 -7.09 55.37 1.98
C LYS A 29 -7.33 53.86 1.93
N MET A 30 -7.89 53.36 0.83
CA MET A 30 -8.16 51.93 0.65
C MET A 30 -6.87 51.08 0.59
N ALA A 31 -5.85 51.55 -0.12
CA ALA A 31 -4.54 50.90 -0.17
C ALA A 31 -3.93 50.78 1.23
N ARG A 32 -3.92 51.90 1.99
CA ARG A 32 -3.42 51.92 3.37
C ARG A 32 -4.18 50.94 4.27
N LYS A 33 -5.51 50.92 4.20
CA LYS A 33 -6.37 49.98 4.95
C LYS A 33 -6.02 48.52 4.63
N LYS A 34 -5.65 48.22 3.39
CA LYS A 34 -5.31 46.87 2.92
C LYS A 34 -3.82 46.51 3.08
N GLY A 35 -3.01 47.36 3.71
CA GLY A 35 -1.59 47.12 4.00
C GLY A 35 -0.63 47.53 2.87
N PHE A 36 -1.05 48.44 2.00
CA PHE A 36 -0.27 48.93 0.86
C PHE A 36 -0.15 50.46 0.88
N GLU A 37 0.80 50.96 0.11
CA GLU A 37 0.91 52.36 -0.27
C GLU A 37 0.70 52.49 -1.79
N LEU A 38 -0.16 53.44 -2.19
CA LEU A 38 -0.45 53.70 -3.61
C LEU A 38 0.60 54.65 -4.17
N ILE A 39 1.38 54.19 -5.15
CA ILE A 39 2.51 54.92 -5.72
C ILE A 39 2.14 55.63 -7.02
N ALA A 40 1.54 54.91 -7.97
CA ALA A 40 1.24 55.42 -9.31
C ALA A 40 0.13 54.62 -9.99
N ARG A 41 -0.41 55.16 -11.09
CA ARG A 41 -1.08 54.36 -12.13
C ARG A 41 0.00 53.85 -13.08
N VAL A 42 -0.08 52.61 -13.51
CA VAL A 42 0.91 51.98 -14.40
C VAL A 42 0.19 51.21 -15.49
N THR A 43 0.82 50.97 -16.64
CA THR A 43 0.25 50.24 -17.79
C THR A 43 -0.93 50.96 -18.45
N ASP A 44 -2.03 51.18 -17.74
CA ASP A 44 -3.25 51.86 -18.19
C ASP A 44 -3.97 52.56 -17.03
N ARG A 45 -5.16 53.10 -17.28
CA ARG A 45 -5.97 53.80 -16.26
C ARG A 45 -6.49 52.90 -15.12
N TYR A 46 -6.45 51.58 -15.29
CA TYR A 46 -6.99 50.59 -14.36
C TYR A 46 -5.93 49.87 -13.54
N HIS A 47 -4.64 49.96 -13.86
CA HIS A 47 -3.60 49.28 -13.11
C HIS A 47 -2.87 50.24 -12.18
N LEU A 48 -2.72 49.85 -10.92
CA LEU A 48 -2.11 50.63 -9.86
C LEU A 48 -0.84 49.95 -9.39
N ALA A 49 0.22 50.73 -9.24
CA ALA A 49 1.43 50.32 -8.54
C ALA A 49 1.23 50.47 -7.03
N LEU A 50 1.25 49.33 -6.34
CA LEU A 50 1.11 49.25 -4.89
C LEU A 50 2.43 48.79 -4.27
N ARG A 51 2.94 49.55 -3.31
CA ARG A 51 4.05 49.17 -2.45
C ARG A 51 3.53 48.43 -1.23
N CYS A 52 3.99 47.20 -1.02
CA CYS A 52 3.56 46.42 0.14
C CYS A 52 4.26 46.91 1.41
N LYS A 53 3.50 47.22 2.48
CA LYS A 53 4.08 47.64 3.75
C LYS A 53 4.83 46.55 4.51
N CYS A 54 4.59 45.27 4.17
CA CYS A 54 5.23 44.13 4.81
C CYS A 54 6.62 43.82 4.23
N CYS A 55 6.80 43.94 2.91
CA CYS A 55 8.07 43.59 2.24
C CYS A 55 8.74 44.74 1.50
N GLY A 56 8.12 45.91 1.39
CA GLY A 56 8.63 47.07 0.65
C GLY A 56 8.50 46.96 -0.87
N GLU A 57 8.19 45.79 -1.41
CA GLU A 57 8.19 45.54 -2.86
C GLU A 57 6.98 46.16 -3.57
N LEU A 58 7.21 46.56 -4.83
CA LEU A 58 6.17 47.02 -5.74
C LEU A 58 5.45 45.85 -6.43
N SER A 59 4.16 46.02 -6.65
CA SER A 59 3.33 45.11 -7.44
C SER A 59 2.25 45.87 -8.20
N SER A 60 1.92 45.40 -9.40
CA SER A 60 0.79 45.92 -10.18
C SER A 60 -0.50 45.22 -9.75
N THR A 61 -1.57 45.99 -9.56
CA THR A 61 -2.89 45.50 -9.14
C THR A 61 -3.97 46.30 -9.83
N LYS A 62 -5.00 45.63 -10.36
CA LYS A 62 -6.17 46.32 -10.94
C LYS A 62 -6.90 47.14 -9.87
N LEU A 63 -7.30 48.35 -10.21
CA LEU A 63 -8.09 49.26 -9.38
C LEU A 63 -9.34 48.56 -8.82
N PHE A 64 -10.05 47.79 -9.66
CA PHE A 64 -11.19 47.00 -9.21
C PHE A 64 -10.85 46.05 -8.07
N VAL A 65 -9.69 45.38 -8.12
CA VAL A 65 -9.21 44.47 -7.06
C VAL A 65 -8.88 45.26 -5.79
N LEU A 66 -8.23 46.43 -5.93
CA LEU A 66 -7.98 47.30 -4.78
C LEU A 66 -9.27 47.76 -4.11
N MET A 67 -10.33 48.04 -4.87
CA MET A 67 -11.59 48.51 -4.32
C MET A 67 -12.40 47.36 -3.71
N ASN A 68 -12.60 46.28 -4.46
CA ASN A 68 -13.62 45.27 -4.15
C ASN A 68 -13.07 43.99 -3.50
N ALA A 69 -11.75 43.76 -3.52
CA ALA A 69 -11.14 42.54 -2.98
C ALA A 69 -9.92 42.85 -2.11
N ARG A 70 -9.27 41.83 -1.55
CA ARG A 70 -8.01 41.97 -0.82
C ARG A 70 -6.84 41.69 -1.78
N PRO A 71 -6.08 42.71 -2.22
CA PRO A 71 -4.91 42.47 -3.04
C PRO A 71 -3.87 41.68 -2.25
N LEU A 72 -3.25 40.70 -2.89
CA LEU A 72 -2.17 39.91 -2.33
C LEU A 72 -0.85 40.40 -2.91
N CYS A 73 0.14 40.66 -2.06
CA CYS A 73 1.48 40.95 -2.54
C CYS A 73 2.09 39.67 -3.14
N PRO A 74 2.47 39.65 -4.43
CA PRO A 74 3.03 38.47 -5.08
C PRO A 74 4.37 38.05 -4.44
N HIS A 75 5.16 39.02 -3.94
CA HIS A 75 6.44 38.78 -3.28
C HIS A 75 6.27 38.12 -1.91
N CYS A 76 5.39 38.65 -1.05
CA CYS A 76 5.08 38.00 0.23
C CYS A 76 4.47 36.61 0.02
N LEU A 77 3.64 36.45 -1.02
CA LEU A 77 3.06 35.15 -1.35
C LEU A 77 4.13 34.15 -1.80
N ALA A 78 5.09 34.57 -2.62
CA ALA A 78 6.22 33.74 -3.04
C ALA A 78 7.10 33.34 -1.85
N ARG A 79 7.48 34.29 -0.99
CA ARG A 79 8.25 34.02 0.25
C ARG A 79 7.50 33.05 1.17
N ARG A 80 6.18 33.24 1.33
CA ARG A 80 5.33 32.34 2.14
C ARG A 80 5.31 30.92 1.57
N ARG A 81 5.22 30.76 0.24
CA ARG A 81 5.28 29.45 -0.42
C ARG A 81 6.63 28.78 -0.19
N GLN A 82 7.73 29.50 -0.35
CA GLN A 82 9.08 28.97 -0.09
C GLN A 82 9.24 28.55 1.38
N SER A 83 8.81 29.38 2.32
CA SER A 83 8.86 29.07 3.77
C SER A 83 8.03 27.83 4.11
N ARG A 84 6.81 27.72 3.58
CA ARG A 84 5.95 26.53 3.75
C ARG A 84 6.59 25.28 3.17
N ALA A 85 7.17 25.38 1.98
CA ALA A 85 7.89 24.26 1.37
C ALA A 85 9.05 23.80 2.25
N ARG A 86 9.88 24.74 2.75
CA ARG A 86 11.00 24.43 3.65
C ARG A 86 10.54 23.70 4.92
N ARG A 87 9.46 24.18 5.54
CA ARG A 87 8.83 23.52 6.70
C ARG A 87 8.29 22.13 6.39
N ALA A 88 7.90 21.88 5.14
CA ALA A 88 7.48 20.56 4.66
C ALA A 88 8.68 19.69 4.20
N HIS A 89 9.92 20.13 4.42
CA HIS A 89 11.15 19.51 3.89
C HIS A 89 11.16 19.40 2.37
N LEU A 90 10.57 20.38 1.68
CA LEU A 90 10.52 20.49 0.23
C LEU A 90 11.16 21.81 -0.23
N ARG A 91 11.66 21.86 -1.46
CA ARG A 91 12.08 23.11 -2.11
C ARG A 91 11.07 23.53 -3.17
N PHE A 92 10.37 24.65 -2.96
CA PHE A 92 9.46 25.19 -3.99
C PHE A 92 10.26 25.64 -5.22
N LEU A 93 9.87 25.16 -6.41
CA LEU A 93 10.53 25.50 -7.68
C LEU A 93 9.71 26.54 -8.43
N ARG A 94 8.46 26.20 -8.75
CA ARG A 94 7.58 27.03 -9.57
C ARG A 94 6.12 26.73 -9.28
N ARG A 95 5.24 27.65 -9.69
CA ARG A 95 3.82 27.32 -9.79
C ARG A 95 3.61 26.38 -10.97
N ASP A 96 2.58 25.56 -10.88
CA ASP A 96 2.14 24.81 -12.03
C ASP A 96 1.57 25.78 -13.09
N PRO A 97 1.98 25.66 -14.37
CA PRO A 97 1.54 26.56 -15.43
C PRO A 97 0.09 26.32 -15.86
N SER A 98 -0.46 25.11 -15.69
CA SER A 98 -1.81 24.75 -16.12
C SER A 98 -2.83 24.81 -14.99
N ASP A 99 -2.42 24.63 -13.73
CA ASP A 99 -3.32 24.74 -12.57
C ASP A 99 -2.75 25.62 -11.46
N THR A 100 -3.38 26.79 -11.31
CA THR A 100 -2.99 27.81 -10.32
C THR A 100 -3.01 27.35 -8.86
N ARG A 101 -3.69 26.24 -8.55
CA ARG A 101 -3.79 25.61 -7.21
C ARG A 101 -2.60 24.72 -6.87
N TYR A 102 -1.78 24.38 -7.87
CA TYR A 102 -0.63 23.49 -7.73
C TYR A 102 0.70 24.24 -7.80
N GLY A 103 1.70 23.62 -7.21
CA GLY A 103 3.11 23.98 -7.32
C GLY A 103 3.97 22.76 -7.62
N VAL A 104 5.14 23.02 -8.18
CA VAL A 104 6.20 22.04 -8.39
C VAL A 104 7.27 22.24 -7.32
N TYR A 105 7.67 21.14 -6.69
CA TYR A 105 8.59 21.11 -5.56
C TYR A 105 9.69 20.10 -5.80
N LYS A 106 10.91 20.31 -5.31
CA LYS A 106 11.95 19.28 -5.22
C LYS A 106 11.90 18.62 -3.85
N ALA A 107 11.80 17.30 -3.82
CA ALA A 107 11.82 16.49 -2.60
C ALA A 107 13.26 16.20 -2.14
N PRO A 108 13.47 15.77 -0.88
CA PRO A 108 14.80 15.37 -0.38
C PRO A 108 15.44 14.24 -1.17
N CYS A 109 14.63 13.33 -1.72
CA CYS A 109 15.07 12.26 -2.62
C CYS A 109 15.49 12.74 -4.02
N GLY A 110 15.48 14.06 -4.28
CA GLY A 110 15.92 14.65 -5.55
C GLY A 110 14.82 14.83 -6.59
N HIS A 111 13.68 14.14 -6.48
CA HIS A 111 12.60 14.16 -7.47
C HIS A 111 11.75 15.43 -7.44
N GLU A 112 11.22 15.84 -8.60
CA GLU A 112 10.19 16.88 -8.71
C GLU A 112 8.79 16.30 -8.38
N LEU A 113 8.05 17.00 -7.52
CA LEU A 113 6.70 16.64 -7.08
C LEU A 113 5.73 17.74 -7.45
N ARG A 114 4.61 17.35 -8.08
CA ARG A 114 3.46 18.23 -8.31
C ARG A 114 2.49 18.12 -7.13
N ARG A 115 2.24 19.20 -6.39
CA ARG A 115 1.39 19.19 -5.19
C ARG A 115 0.50 20.43 -5.09
N GLN A 116 -0.70 20.25 -4.55
CA GLN A 116 -1.57 21.35 -4.16
C GLN A 116 -0.96 22.14 -3.01
N PHE A 117 -1.15 23.47 -3.01
CA PHE A 117 -0.67 24.31 -1.91
C PHE A 117 -1.27 23.93 -0.55
N GLY A 118 -2.56 23.57 -0.51
CA GLY A 118 -3.22 23.12 0.72
C GLY A 118 -2.61 21.84 1.27
N PHE A 119 -2.23 20.89 0.42
CA PHE A 119 -1.56 19.65 0.85
C PHE A 119 -0.18 19.93 1.45
N VAL A 120 0.62 20.79 0.81
CA VAL A 120 1.94 21.18 1.35
C VAL A 120 1.81 21.93 2.67
N GLU A 121 0.75 22.73 2.84
CA GLU A 121 0.47 23.39 4.12
C GLU A 121 0.18 22.40 5.24
N ARG A 122 -0.56 21.32 4.97
CA ARG A 122 -0.79 20.23 5.94
C ARG A 122 0.51 19.49 6.29
N ILE A 123 1.39 19.25 5.31
CA ILE A 123 2.72 18.66 5.57
C ILE A 123 3.55 19.59 6.46
N ALA A 124 3.56 20.89 6.19
CA ALA A 124 4.31 21.88 6.98
C ALA A 124 3.83 22.04 8.43
N ARG A 125 2.62 21.57 8.73
CA ARG A 125 2.03 21.48 10.09
C ARG A 125 2.25 20.11 10.75
N GLY A 126 2.83 19.14 10.03
CA GLY A 126 3.02 17.79 10.54
C GLY A 126 1.76 16.91 10.52
N GLU A 127 0.66 17.38 9.92
CA GLU A 127 -0.61 16.61 9.87
C GLU A 127 -0.51 15.38 8.96
N VAL A 128 0.33 15.45 7.92
CA VAL A 128 0.54 14.38 6.94
C VAL A 128 1.99 14.35 6.48
N SER A 129 2.51 13.15 6.19
CA SER A 129 3.82 12.99 5.57
C SER A 129 3.73 13.21 4.06
N HIS A 130 4.75 13.83 3.47
CA HIS A 130 4.91 13.78 2.02
C HIS A 130 5.30 12.36 1.58
N ARG A 131 4.93 11.99 0.36
CA ARG A 131 5.38 10.76 -0.30
C ARG A 131 5.83 11.12 -1.71
N CYS A 132 6.93 10.54 -2.18
CA CYS A 132 7.38 10.65 -3.57
C CYS A 132 6.89 9.42 -4.34
N GLU A 133 6.12 9.64 -5.40
CA GLU A 133 5.58 8.57 -6.26
C GLU A 133 6.70 7.81 -6.97
N THR A 134 7.77 8.49 -7.38
CA THR A 134 8.93 7.86 -8.03
C THR A 134 9.66 6.91 -7.07
N CYS A 135 10.00 7.35 -5.86
CA CYS A 135 10.62 6.48 -4.85
C CYS A 135 9.69 5.34 -4.44
N GLN A 136 8.39 5.63 -4.33
CA GLN A 136 7.40 4.59 -4.04
C GLN A 136 7.35 3.54 -5.15
N HIS A 137 7.34 3.95 -6.42
CA HIS A 137 7.35 3.05 -7.57
C HIS A 137 8.62 2.21 -7.62
N ALA A 138 9.79 2.82 -7.39
CA ALA A 138 11.07 2.11 -7.32
C ALA A 138 11.04 1.01 -6.25
N ARG A 139 10.60 1.36 -5.03
CA ARG A 139 10.44 0.39 -3.94
C ARG A 139 9.44 -0.72 -4.27
N GLU A 140 8.29 -0.39 -4.84
CA GLU A 140 7.27 -1.38 -5.24
C GLU A 140 7.82 -2.34 -6.32
N GLN A 141 8.63 -1.81 -7.24
CA GLN A 141 9.32 -2.60 -8.26
C GLN A 141 10.40 -3.51 -7.64
N GLU A 142 11.21 -3.02 -6.70
CA GLU A 142 12.18 -3.84 -5.95
C GLU A 142 11.50 -4.95 -5.15
N GLU A 143 10.40 -4.64 -4.46
CA GLU A 143 9.58 -5.61 -3.71
C GLU A 143 9.03 -6.71 -4.62
N ALA A 144 8.67 -6.37 -5.86
CA ALA A 144 8.22 -7.31 -6.88
C ALA A 144 9.38 -8.16 -7.43
N ILE A 145 10.51 -7.54 -7.81
CA ILE A 145 11.69 -8.23 -8.33
C ILE A 145 12.19 -9.27 -7.33
N ALA A 146 12.28 -8.89 -6.05
CA ALA A 146 12.72 -9.79 -4.97
C ALA A 146 11.85 -11.06 -4.82
N ARG A 147 10.71 -11.11 -5.51
CA ARG A 147 9.75 -12.22 -5.48
C ARG A 147 9.53 -12.85 -6.86
N GLY A 148 10.33 -12.49 -7.86
CA GLY A 148 10.19 -12.97 -9.23
C GLY A 148 9.05 -12.33 -10.03
N TRP A 149 8.53 -11.19 -9.58
CA TRP A 149 7.48 -10.43 -10.24
C TRP A 149 8.02 -9.12 -10.83
N GLN A 150 7.30 -8.60 -11.82
CA GLN A 150 7.54 -7.28 -12.38
C GLN A 150 6.30 -6.41 -12.16
N LEU A 151 6.47 -5.20 -11.64
CA LEU A 151 5.39 -4.21 -11.59
C LEU A 151 5.16 -3.68 -13.01
N ILE A 152 3.93 -3.82 -13.51
CA ILE A 152 3.52 -3.31 -14.83
C ILE A 152 2.96 -1.90 -14.70
N GLY A 153 2.18 -1.64 -13.65
CA GLY A 153 1.59 -0.32 -13.46
C GLY A 153 0.45 -0.26 -12.43
N PRO A 154 -0.34 0.82 -12.47
CA PRO A 154 -1.49 0.99 -11.59
C PRO A 154 -2.55 -0.09 -11.84
N ASP A 155 -3.47 -0.21 -10.88
CA ASP A 155 -4.62 -1.10 -11.03
C ASP A 155 -5.55 -0.59 -12.15
N PRO A 156 -5.92 -1.43 -13.15
CA PRO A 156 -6.85 -1.02 -14.22
C PRO A 156 -8.23 -0.62 -13.71
N GLU A 157 -8.65 -1.13 -12.56
CA GLU A 157 -9.92 -0.77 -11.91
C GLU A 157 -9.80 0.47 -11.00
N GLY A 158 -8.63 1.13 -10.98
CA GLY A 158 -8.41 2.35 -10.21
C GLY A 158 -8.25 2.14 -8.69
N ASN A 159 -8.18 0.88 -8.20
CA ASN A 159 -7.99 0.64 -6.78
C ASN A 159 -6.53 0.84 -6.37
N HIS A 160 -6.28 1.92 -5.60
CA HIS A 160 -4.95 2.29 -5.13
C HIS A 160 -4.26 1.24 -4.22
N ASN A 161 -5.00 0.29 -3.66
CA ASN A 161 -4.48 -0.82 -2.86
C ASN A 161 -3.95 -1.98 -3.71
N TYR A 162 -4.24 -1.97 -5.01
CA TYR A 162 -3.80 -2.98 -5.96
C TYR A 162 -2.82 -2.38 -6.97
N ARG A 163 -2.08 -3.27 -7.62
CA ARG A 163 -1.22 -3.00 -8.76
C ARG A 163 -1.32 -4.17 -9.72
N LEU A 164 -0.98 -3.90 -10.98
CA LEU A 164 -0.86 -4.93 -12.00
C LEU A 164 0.59 -5.43 -12.02
N TYR A 165 0.77 -6.74 -11.83
CA TYR A 165 2.09 -7.38 -11.86
C TYR A 165 2.14 -8.50 -12.90
N ARG A 166 3.33 -8.77 -13.43
CA ARG A 166 3.63 -9.91 -14.30
C ARG A 166 4.51 -10.90 -13.55
N HIS A 167 4.19 -12.19 -13.59
CA HIS A 167 5.05 -13.23 -13.01
C HIS A 167 6.26 -13.49 -13.92
N LYS A 168 7.29 -12.65 -13.78
CA LYS A 168 8.41 -12.57 -14.73
C LYS A 168 9.29 -13.83 -14.70
N GLU A 169 9.55 -14.38 -13.52
CA GLU A 169 10.42 -15.56 -13.35
C GLU A 169 9.67 -16.89 -13.45
N GLY A 170 8.34 -16.86 -13.66
CA GLY A 170 7.52 -18.07 -13.72
C GLY A 170 6.52 -18.07 -14.86
N CYS A 171 5.24 -18.24 -14.52
CA CYS A 171 4.12 -18.46 -15.45
C CYS A 171 3.89 -17.34 -16.50
N GLY A 172 4.51 -16.16 -16.35
CA GLY A 172 4.30 -15.01 -17.25
C GLY A 172 2.94 -14.31 -17.09
N ILE A 173 2.05 -14.83 -16.24
CA ILE A 173 0.70 -14.28 -16.06
C ILE A 173 0.77 -12.83 -15.60
N VAL A 174 -0.16 -12.03 -16.12
CA VAL A 174 -0.41 -10.68 -15.62
C VAL A 174 -1.62 -10.75 -14.70
N THR A 175 -1.48 -10.29 -13.47
CA THR A 175 -2.57 -10.33 -12.49
C THR A 175 -2.53 -9.16 -11.53
N ARG A 176 -3.69 -8.89 -10.92
CA ARG A 176 -3.85 -7.86 -9.90
C ARG A 176 -3.43 -8.44 -8.56
N ILE A 177 -2.53 -7.76 -7.87
CA ILE A 177 -2.06 -8.19 -6.55
C ILE A 177 -2.13 -7.00 -5.60
N ALA A 178 -2.68 -7.24 -4.41
CA ALA A 178 -2.69 -6.22 -3.36
C ALA A 178 -1.26 -5.84 -2.99
N ARG A 179 -0.98 -4.54 -2.85
CA ARG A 179 0.36 -4.01 -2.51
C ARG A 179 0.91 -4.61 -1.23
N VAL A 180 0.05 -4.78 -0.21
CA VAL A 180 0.43 -5.40 1.06
C VAL A 180 0.79 -6.88 0.90
N ASN A 181 0.13 -7.60 0.00
CA ASN A 181 0.44 -9.00 -0.26
C ASN A 181 1.75 -9.14 -1.02
N MET A 182 2.00 -8.28 -2.02
CA MET A 182 3.30 -8.22 -2.70
C MET A 182 4.44 -7.98 -1.69
N LYS A 183 4.28 -6.97 -0.83
CA LYS A 183 5.26 -6.65 0.23
C LYS A 183 5.49 -7.79 1.22
N THR A 184 4.45 -8.54 1.59
CA THR A 184 4.54 -9.61 2.60
C THR A 184 4.80 -11.00 2.02
N GLY A 185 4.72 -11.17 0.69
CA GLY A 185 4.78 -12.48 0.04
C GLY A 185 3.52 -13.34 0.24
N ARG A 186 2.41 -12.78 0.73
CA ARG A 186 1.18 -13.52 1.05
C ARG A 186 0.24 -13.64 -0.16
N PHE A 187 0.71 -14.25 -1.24
CA PHE A 187 -0.06 -14.49 -2.46
C PHE A 187 0.57 -15.63 -3.28
N ASP A 188 -0.19 -16.17 -4.25
CA ASP A 188 0.28 -17.22 -5.17
C ASP A 188 0.11 -16.77 -6.63
N CYS A 189 0.94 -17.25 -7.59
CA CYS A 189 0.59 -17.11 -9.03
C CYS A 189 -0.74 -17.87 -9.27
N PRO A 190 -1.77 -17.24 -9.85
CA PRO A 190 -3.04 -17.91 -10.13
C PRO A 190 -2.91 -19.03 -11.18
N GLN A 191 -1.84 -19.01 -11.99
CA GLN A 191 -1.59 -19.97 -13.06
C GLN A 191 -0.64 -21.13 -12.67
N CYS A 192 0.59 -20.87 -12.19
CA CYS A 192 1.52 -21.94 -11.77
C CYS A 192 1.48 -22.27 -10.27
N GLY A 193 0.93 -21.41 -9.42
CA GLY A 193 0.82 -21.68 -7.98
C GLY A 193 2.14 -21.72 -7.20
N GLU A 194 3.25 -21.28 -7.77
CA GLU A 194 4.55 -21.24 -7.10
C GLU A 194 4.65 -20.06 -6.12
N CYS A 195 4.28 -20.33 -4.86
CA CYS A 195 4.78 -19.70 -3.62
C CYS A 195 4.08 -20.41 -2.44
N TRP A 196 4.82 -20.76 -1.37
CA TRP A 196 4.41 -21.39 -0.07
C TRP A 196 3.33 -22.50 -0.05
N SER A 197 2.18 -22.32 -0.69
CA SER A 197 1.09 -23.28 -0.85
C SER A 197 1.37 -24.41 -1.85
N ALA A 198 2.45 -24.32 -2.63
CA ALA A 198 2.88 -25.36 -3.57
C ALA A 198 3.76 -26.45 -2.95
N GLU A 199 4.45 -26.16 -1.83
CA GLU A 199 5.32 -27.14 -1.16
C GLU A 199 4.50 -28.31 -0.60
N PRO A 200 5.04 -29.55 -0.61
CA PRO A 200 4.44 -30.67 0.08
C PRO A 200 4.10 -30.32 1.53
N SER A 201 2.93 -30.74 1.97
CA SER A 201 2.45 -30.52 3.33
C SER A 201 1.85 -31.82 3.86
N ALA A 202 1.37 -31.82 5.09
CA ALA A 202 0.69 -32.96 5.67
C ALA A 202 -0.58 -32.52 6.38
N ILE A 203 -1.63 -33.35 6.28
CA ILE A 203 -2.77 -33.28 7.18
C ILE A 203 -2.51 -34.25 8.32
N TYR A 204 -2.64 -33.77 9.55
CA TYR A 204 -2.30 -34.53 10.74
C TYR A 204 -3.48 -34.68 11.69
N LEU A 205 -3.40 -35.71 12.52
CA LEU A 205 -4.21 -35.93 13.70
C LEU A 205 -3.27 -36.06 14.89
N MET A 206 -3.48 -35.22 15.90
CA MET A 206 -2.68 -35.21 17.13
C MET A 206 -3.59 -35.45 18.34
N ARG A 207 -3.06 -36.11 19.36
CA ARG A 207 -3.68 -36.25 20.68
C ARG A 207 -2.95 -35.34 21.66
N ILE A 208 -3.71 -34.64 22.48
CA ILE A 208 -3.19 -33.73 23.51
C ILE A 208 -3.88 -34.07 24.82
N THR A 209 -3.11 -34.43 25.84
CA THR A 209 -3.61 -34.73 27.19
C THR A 209 -3.75 -33.42 27.96
N LEU A 210 -4.97 -33.03 28.31
CA LEU A 210 -5.26 -31.81 29.07
C LEU A 210 -5.15 -32.04 30.59
N ALA A 211 -5.45 -33.25 31.05
CA ALA A 211 -5.31 -33.73 32.43
C ALA A 211 -5.13 -35.27 32.42
N PRO A 212 -4.73 -35.93 33.52
CA PRO A 212 -4.41 -37.38 33.54
C PRO A 212 -5.41 -38.28 32.79
N ASP A 213 -6.71 -38.03 32.93
CA ASP A 213 -7.78 -38.80 32.26
C ASP A 213 -8.56 -38.01 31.20
N LYS A 214 -8.12 -36.79 30.86
CA LYS A 214 -8.78 -35.92 29.89
C LYS A 214 -7.86 -35.63 28.73
N HIS A 215 -8.23 -36.06 27.53
CA HIS A 215 -7.51 -35.71 26.31
C HIS A 215 -8.45 -35.13 25.25
N VAL A 216 -7.86 -34.51 24.24
CA VAL A 216 -8.54 -33.99 23.06
C VAL A 216 -7.73 -34.34 21.83
N VAL A 217 -8.37 -34.25 20.66
CA VAL A 217 -7.67 -34.46 19.38
C VAL A 217 -7.68 -33.20 18.53
N LYS A 218 -6.55 -32.90 17.90
CA LYS A 218 -6.40 -31.80 16.94
C LYS A 218 -6.26 -32.35 15.53
N LEU A 219 -7.11 -31.86 14.65
CA LEU A 219 -6.97 -31.99 13.20
C LEU A 219 -6.44 -30.67 12.64
N GLY A 220 -5.51 -30.75 11.69
CA GLY A 220 -5.01 -29.58 10.98
C GLY A 220 -4.04 -29.96 9.87
N PHE A 221 -3.43 -28.94 9.25
CA PHE A 221 -2.37 -29.14 8.27
C PHE A 221 -1.11 -28.34 8.63
N SER A 222 0.06 -28.86 8.24
CA SER A 222 1.36 -28.22 8.43
C SER A 222 2.37 -28.80 7.45
N ARG A 223 3.39 -28.03 7.07
CA ARG A 223 4.56 -28.57 6.37
C ARG A 223 5.30 -29.60 7.21
N ASP A 224 5.40 -29.33 8.51
CA ASP A 224 6.05 -30.18 9.50
C ASP A 224 5.11 -30.33 10.70
N PRO A 225 4.38 -31.45 10.81
CA PRO A 225 3.51 -31.74 11.94
C PRO A 225 4.27 -31.93 13.26
N GLU A 226 5.48 -32.50 13.25
CA GLU A 226 6.24 -32.77 14.48
C GLU A 226 6.71 -31.48 15.13
N SER A 227 7.36 -30.60 14.36
CA SER A 227 7.77 -29.28 14.86
C SER A 227 6.56 -28.47 15.35
N ARG A 228 5.42 -28.59 14.67
CA ARG A 228 4.19 -27.91 15.08
C ARG A 228 3.65 -28.44 16.41
N LEU A 229 3.67 -29.76 16.62
CA LEU A 229 3.30 -30.40 17.88
C LEU A 229 4.20 -29.96 19.03
N LEU A 230 5.52 -29.94 18.81
CA LEU A 230 6.48 -29.65 19.87
C LEU A 230 6.51 -28.17 20.25
N HIS A 231 6.43 -27.25 19.28
CA HIS A 231 6.77 -25.83 19.53
C HIS A 231 5.62 -24.83 19.34
N GLN A 232 4.58 -25.15 18.56
CA GLN A 232 3.65 -24.12 18.06
C GLN A 232 2.26 -24.15 18.70
N LEU A 233 1.80 -25.31 19.17
CA LEU A 233 0.41 -25.50 19.60
C LEU A 233 0.14 -25.20 21.08
N HIS A 234 1.18 -25.19 21.92
CA HIS A 234 1.03 -25.24 23.38
C HIS A 234 1.50 -23.95 24.06
N ARG A 235 0.88 -23.62 25.19
CA ARG A 235 1.34 -22.60 26.14
C ARG A 235 2.21 -23.21 27.24
N VAL A 236 1.90 -24.45 27.61
CA VAL A 236 2.62 -25.22 28.64
C VAL A 236 3.61 -26.18 27.96
N PRO A 237 4.93 -26.06 28.23
CA PRO A 237 5.95 -26.89 27.58
C PRO A 237 5.79 -28.39 27.81
N ASP A 238 5.34 -28.82 28.99
CA ASP A 238 5.36 -30.24 29.42
C ASP A 238 4.04 -31.00 29.20
N LEU A 239 3.08 -30.39 28.51
CA LEU A 239 1.78 -31.04 28.26
C LEU A 239 1.97 -32.33 27.42
N PRO A 240 1.53 -33.52 27.89
CA PRO A 240 1.72 -34.76 27.14
C PRO A 240 0.97 -34.72 25.80
N ARG A 241 1.64 -35.19 24.74
CA ARG A 241 1.16 -35.00 23.38
C ARG A 241 1.70 -36.06 22.43
N GLN A 242 0.92 -36.40 21.42
CA GLN A 242 1.27 -37.46 20.48
C GLN A 242 0.79 -37.13 19.06
N LEU A 243 1.65 -37.33 18.07
CA LEU A 243 1.24 -37.35 16.66
C LEU A 243 0.65 -38.73 16.36
N ILE A 244 -0.67 -38.81 16.21
CA ILE A 244 -1.38 -40.08 15.95
C ILE A 244 -1.25 -40.47 14.48
N LYS A 245 -1.40 -39.50 13.57
CA LYS A 245 -1.33 -39.77 12.13
C LYS A 245 -0.87 -38.53 11.37
N SER A 246 -0.10 -38.75 10.30
CA SER A 246 0.31 -37.73 9.35
C SER A 246 0.14 -38.27 7.93
N VAL A 247 -0.60 -37.54 7.09
CA VAL A 247 -0.84 -37.90 5.69
C VAL A 247 -0.15 -36.88 4.79
N PRO A 248 0.91 -37.27 4.05
CA PRO A 248 1.57 -36.36 3.12
C PRO A 248 0.65 -36.01 1.96
N ILE A 249 0.56 -34.72 1.67
CA ILE A 249 -0.19 -34.10 0.59
C ILE A 249 0.80 -33.35 -0.29
N ARG A 250 0.58 -33.39 -1.60
CA ARG A 250 1.52 -32.87 -2.61
C ARG A 250 1.76 -31.38 -2.52
N SER A 251 0.79 -30.64 -2.01
CA SER A 251 0.88 -29.20 -1.86
C SER A 251 0.08 -28.72 -0.63
N GLY A 252 0.55 -27.66 0.01
CA GLY A 252 -0.17 -26.97 1.08
C GLY A 252 -1.57 -26.51 0.67
N ARG A 253 -1.76 -26.07 -0.58
CA ARG A 253 -3.08 -25.68 -1.12
C ARG A 253 -4.04 -26.87 -1.16
N GLN A 254 -3.56 -28.02 -1.61
CA GLN A 254 -4.37 -29.24 -1.61
C GLN A 254 -4.65 -29.68 -0.16
N ALA A 255 -3.66 -29.59 0.73
CA ALA A 255 -3.82 -29.92 2.15
C ALA A 255 -4.90 -29.05 2.81
N GLN A 256 -4.84 -27.72 2.63
CA GLN A 256 -5.83 -26.78 3.14
C GLN A 256 -7.24 -27.04 2.57
N ARG A 257 -7.37 -27.30 1.27
CA ARG A 257 -8.68 -27.61 0.66
C ARG A 257 -9.28 -28.91 1.20
N LEU A 258 -8.45 -29.92 1.41
CA LEU A 258 -8.88 -31.20 1.96
C LEU A 258 -9.23 -31.08 3.44
N GLU A 259 -8.41 -30.37 4.22
CA GLU A 259 -8.63 -30.09 5.64
C GLU A 259 -9.94 -29.34 5.87
N LYS A 260 -10.22 -28.27 5.11
CA LYS A 260 -11.51 -27.56 5.17
C LYS A 260 -12.71 -28.46 4.88
N LYS A 261 -12.58 -29.37 3.91
CA LYS A 261 -13.63 -30.37 3.60
C LYS A 261 -13.82 -31.37 4.74
N LEU A 262 -12.74 -31.79 5.40
CA LEU A 262 -12.82 -32.66 6.57
C LEU A 262 -13.50 -31.94 7.74
N HIS A 263 -13.16 -30.68 8.01
CA HIS A 263 -13.81 -29.89 9.05
C HIS A 263 -15.30 -29.66 8.77
N ALA A 264 -15.67 -29.37 7.52
CA ALA A 264 -17.07 -29.26 7.12
C ALA A 264 -17.82 -30.59 7.35
N TRP A 265 -17.21 -31.72 6.96
CA TRP A 265 -17.79 -33.04 7.20
C TRP A 265 -17.96 -33.36 8.70
N LEU A 266 -16.97 -33.00 9.53
CA LEU A 266 -17.06 -33.16 10.99
C LEU A 266 -18.20 -32.32 11.57
N ALA A 267 -18.30 -31.04 11.18
CA ALA A 267 -19.37 -30.16 11.65
C ALA A 267 -20.76 -30.67 11.27
N THR A 268 -20.92 -31.24 10.07
CA THR A 268 -22.21 -31.81 9.63
C THR A 268 -22.54 -33.12 10.33
N ARG A 269 -21.55 -34.01 10.52
CA ARG A 269 -21.81 -35.37 11.04
C ARG A 269 -21.75 -35.48 12.56
N PHE A 270 -21.00 -34.59 13.21
CA PHE A 270 -20.73 -34.57 14.64
C PHE A 270 -20.77 -33.12 15.15
N PRO A 271 -21.95 -32.47 15.16
CA PRO A 271 -22.09 -31.06 15.53
C PRO A 271 -21.51 -30.75 16.92
N GLU A 272 -21.75 -31.63 17.89
CA GLU A 272 -21.24 -31.53 19.27
C GLU A 272 -19.80 -32.02 19.45
N GLY A 273 -19.15 -32.48 18.38
CA GLY A 273 -17.83 -33.07 18.45
C GLY A 273 -16.70 -32.06 18.63
N ARG A 274 -16.95 -30.77 18.42
CA ARG A 274 -15.96 -29.71 18.59
C ARG A 274 -15.90 -29.28 20.05
N VAL A 275 -14.69 -29.19 20.60
CA VAL A 275 -14.50 -28.73 21.98
C VAL A 275 -14.61 -27.20 22.02
N PRO A 276 -15.38 -26.63 22.95
CA PRO A 276 -15.42 -25.19 23.18
C PRO A 276 -14.07 -24.61 23.64
N PRO A 277 -13.66 -23.42 23.18
CA PRO A 277 -12.36 -22.82 23.52
C PRO A 277 -12.05 -22.70 25.01
N GLU A 278 -13.06 -22.42 25.83
CA GLU A 278 -12.97 -22.28 27.29
C GLU A 278 -12.35 -23.50 27.97
N GLU A 279 -12.54 -24.70 27.42
CA GLU A 279 -11.98 -25.93 27.99
C GLU A 279 -10.47 -26.09 27.78
N PHE A 280 -9.85 -25.37 26.82
CA PHE A 280 -8.45 -25.60 26.45
C PHE A 280 -7.61 -24.34 26.20
N ALA A 281 -8.19 -23.15 26.11
CA ALA A 281 -7.49 -21.92 25.72
C ALA A 281 -6.36 -21.52 26.68
N HIS A 282 -6.43 -21.95 27.94
CA HIS A 282 -5.39 -21.74 28.95
C HIS A 282 -4.16 -22.64 28.71
N LEU A 283 -4.33 -23.80 28.07
CA LEU A 283 -3.26 -24.77 27.79
C LEU A 283 -2.69 -24.62 26.37
N LEU A 284 -3.52 -24.22 25.40
CA LEU A 284 -3.18 -24.21 23.98
C LEU A 284 -3.19 -22.79 23.38
N LYS A 285 -2.34 -22.57 22.36
CA LYS A 285 -2.28 -21.32 21.59
C LYS A 285 -3.34 -21.26 20.48
N VAL A 286 -3.93 -22.40 20.12
CA VAL A 286 -4.93 -22.49 19.06
C VAL A 286 -6.31 -22.07 19.57
N LYS A 287 -7.15 -21.58 18.66
CA LYS A 287 -8.52 -21.12 18.97
C LYS A 287 -9.61 -22.11 18.55
N SER A 288 -9.22 -23.18 17.84
CA SER A 288 -10.09 -23.85 16.88
C SER A 288 -9.56 -25.25 16.52
N GLU A 289 -10.44 -26.06 15.90
CA GLU A 289 -10.13 -27.41 15.37
C GLU A 289 -9.65 -28.42 16.44
N ILE A 290 -10.14 -28.24 17.66
CA ILE A 290 -10.00 -29.22 18.75
C ILE A 290 -11.31 -30.00 18.85
N TYR A 291 -11.19 -31.31 18.92
CA TYR A 291 -12.29 -32.26 18.89
C TYR A 291 -12.24 -33.20 20.09
N ARG A 292 -13.42 -33.71 20.46
CA ARG A 292 -13.59 -34.67 21.54
C ARG A 292 -12.89 -36.01 21.21
N PRO A 293 -12.45 -36.79 22.22
CA PRO A 293 -11.80 -38.09 22.04
C PRO A 293 -12.48 -39.06 21.08
N GLU A 294 -13.81 -39.09 21.08
CA GLU A 294 -14.61 -40.05 20.32
C GLU A 294 -14.44 -39.85 18.80
N LEU A 295 -13.97 -38.67 18.38
CA LEU A 295 -13.69 -38.36 16.98
C LEU A 295 -12.32 -38.81 16.48
N GLU A 296 -11.45 -39.32 17.36
CA GLU A 296 -10.14 -39.82 16.94
C GLU A 296 -10.25 -40.90 15.86
N GLN A 297 -11.06 -41.93 16.12
CA GLN A 297 -11.27 -43.05 15.19
C GLN A 297 -11.93 -42.61 13.87
N PRO A 298 -13.07 -41.87 13.88
CA PRO A 298 -13.67 -41.30 12.67
C PRO A 298 -12.69 -40.46 11.82
N ILE A 299 -11.88 -39.61 12.46
CA ILE A 299 -10.89 -38.77 11.76
C ILE A 299 -9.78 -39.65 11.17
N SER A 300 -9.23 -40.57 11.95
CA SER A 300 -8.17 -41.50 11.52
C SER A 300 -8.59 -42.30 10.28
N GLN A 301 -9.83 -42.82 10.25
CA GLN A 301 -10.36 -43.54 9.10
C GLN A 301 -10.51 -42.65 7.85
N LYS A 302 -10.88 -41.37 8.00
CA LYS A 302 -10.91 -40.43 6.87
C LYS A 302 -9.50 -40.13 6.35
N LEU A 303 -8.53 -39.97 7.24
CA LEU A 303 -7.13 -39.80 6.86
C LEU A 303 -6.59 -41.03 6.10
N ASP A 304 -6.97 -42.24 6.48
CA ASP A 304 -6.58 -43.45 5.73
C ASP A 304 -7.17 -43.49 4.33
N ARG A 305 -8.45 -43.13 4.19
CA ARG A 305 -9.09 -43.00 2.88
C ARG A 305 -8.39 -41.93 2.03
N LEU A 306 -7.99 -40.82 2.64
CA LEU A 306 -7.27 -39.74 1.98
C LEU A 306 -5.88 -40.20 1.52
N MET A 307 -5.12 -40.85 2.39
CA MET A 307 -3.82 -41.43 2.08
C MET A 307 -3.90 -42.41 0.90
N ARG A 308 -4.91 -43.29 0.88
CA ARG A 308 -5.13 -44.21 -0.25
C ARG A 308 -5.42 -43.46 -1.56
N LYS A 309 -6.22 -42.38 -1.51
CA LYS A 309 -6.50 -41.55 -2.69
C LYS A 309 -5.25 -40.85 -3.21
N GLU A 310 -4.43 -40.28 -2.32
CA GLU A 310 -3.19 -39.60 -2.69
C GLU A 310 -2.16 -40.57 -3.29
N ARG A 311 -1.99 -41.76 -2.69
CA ARG A 311 -1.12 -42.82 -3.26
C ARG A 311 -1.58 -43.23 -4.66
N ARG A 312 -2.88 -43.44 -4.87
CA ARG A 312 -3.46 -43.79 -6.19
C ARG A 312 -3.29 -42.68 -7.23
N ALA A 313 -3.47 -41.42 -6.84
CA ALA A 313 -3.24 -40.30 -7.75
C ALA A 313 -1.75 -40.15 -8.10
N ALA A 314 -0.83 -40.61 -7.23
CA ALA A 314 0.61 -40.46 -7.42
C ALA A 314 1.12 -41.52 -8.39
N SER A 315 0.64 -42.77 -8.24
CA SER A 315 0.91 -43.84 -9.20
C SER A 315 0.40 -43.50 -10.60
N ARG A 316 -0.85 -43.01 -10.73
CA ARG A 316 -1.41 -42.57 -12.02
C ARG A 316 -0.60 -41.47 -12.70
N SER A 317 -0.10 -40.50 -11.93
CA SER A 317 0.74 -39.42 -12.45
C SER A 317 2.08 -39.95 -12.97
N ARG A 318 2.74 -40.85 -12.22
CA ARG A 318 3.99 -41.52 -12.65
C ARG A 318 3.79 -42.34 -13.93
N THR A 319 2.69 -43.10 -14.04
CA THR A 319 2.38 -43.89 -15.24
C THR A 319 2.18 -43.00 -16.47
N LYS A 320 1.42 -41.91 -16.34
CA LYS A 320 1.22 -40.94 -17.44
C LYS A 320 2.52 -40.27 -17.87
N HIS A 321 3.38 -39.89 -16.91
CA HIS A 321 4.67 -39.28 -17.20
C HIS A 321 5.59 -40.25 -17.97
N ARG A 322 5.67 -41.52 -17.54
CA ARG A 322 6.44 -42.56 -18.22
C ARG A 322 5.92 -42.82 -19.65
N ALA A 323 4.60 -42.90 -19.83
CA ALA A 323 4.00 -43.06 -21.15
C ALA A 323 4.31 -41.88 -22.09
N ARG A 324 4.31 -40.65 -21.57
CA ARG A 324 4.69 -39.44 -22.32
C ARG A 324 6.17 -39.46 -22.71
N GLN A 325 7.08 -39.83 -21.80
CA GLN A 325 8.51 -39.94 -22.11
C GLN A 325 8.79 -41.03 -23.15
N VAL A 326 8.10 -42.17 -23.09
CA VAL A 326 8.22 -43.23 -24.11
C VAL A 326 7.75 -42.74 -25.48
N ARG A 327 6.63 -42.00 -25.56
CA ARG A 327 6.17 -41.39 -26.81
C ARG A 327 7.18 -40.38 -27.36
N LEU A 328 7.71 -39.50 -26.52
CA LEU A 328 8.71 -38.50 -26.94
C LEU A 328 10.02 -39.13 -27.42
N ARG A 329 10.42 -40.28 -26.86
CA ARG A 329 11.59 -41.05 -27.32
C ARG A 329 11.34 -41.77 -28.65
N LYS A 330 10.10 -42.21 -28.92
CA LYS A 330 9.71 -42.82 -30.20
C LYS A 330 9.58 -41.83 -31.36
N VAL A 331 9.34 -40.55 -31.08
CA VAL A 331 9.26 -39.48 -32.10
C VAL A 331 10.64 -38.93 -32.47
N ARG A 332 11.68 -39.28 -31.70
CA ARG A 332 13.08 -38.84 -31.90
C ARG A 332 13.99 -39.92 -32.51
N ARG A 333 13.44 -41.09 -32.81
CA ARG A 333 14.03 -42.13 -33.67
C ARG A 333 13.20 -42.18 -34.93
#